data_AF-A0A9D6MJ26-F1
#
_entry.id   AF-A0A9D6MJ26-F1
#
_cell.length_a   1.000
_cell.length_b   1.000
_cell.length_c   1.000
_cell.angle_alpha   90.00
_cell.angle_beta   90.00
_cell.angle_gamma   90.00
#
_symmetry.space_group_name_H-M   'P 1'
#
loop_
_entity.id
_entity.type
_entity.pdbx_description
1 polymer ?
#
loop_
_entity_poly.entity_id
_entity_poly.type
_entity_poly.pdbx_seq_one_letter_code
_entity_poly.pdbx_strand_id
1 'polypeptide(L)'
;MLVVTAAAIILVLVGACSKVRADDDLSSGAVRRFDRFLDDHPWVARDLQRDPTLANDDRYLDEHRSLREFLEEYPGVRRELRQDPYAVLRRAHRVEREQRRDREITRDEMQRFDRFLRDHPGVAYDLRADPSLVNSRGYLGDHPAFRDFLHDHAALRQELQDNPYAFVRRWERYAHRADHPDTKGAGHR
;
A
#
# COMPACT_ATOMS: atom_id res chain seq x y z
N MET A 1 76.92 2.61 2.58
CA MET A 1 75.97 2.94 3.66
C MET A 1 74.56 2.77 3.11
N LEU A 2 73.80 1.88 3.74
CA LEU A 2 72.37 1.58 3.62
C LEU A 2 71.83 0.89 2.35
N VAL A 3 71.60 -0.41 2.53
CA VAL A 3 70.78 -1.35 1.76
C VAL A 3 69.34 -1.20 2.25
N VAL A 4 68.33 -1.06 1.37
CA VAL A 4 66.99 -1.61 1.63
C VAL A 4 66.40 -2.13 0.33
N THR A 5 65.98 -3.38 0.40
CA THR A 5 65.50 -4.30 -0.63
C THR A 5 63.99 -4.23 -0.84
N ALA A 6 63.58 -4.66 -2.05
CA ALA A 6 62.41 -5.51 -2.37
C ALA A 6 60.99 -5.04 -1.99
N ALA A 7 60.11 -4.92 -2.98
CA ALA A 7 59.26 -6.04 -3.43
C ALA A 7 58.14 -5.49 -4.34
N ALA A 8 58.14 -5.92 -5.59
CA ALA A 8 57.00 -5.75 -6.48
C ALA A 8 55.88 -6.68 -6.00
N ILE A 9 54.77 -6.12 -5.51
CA ILE A 9 53.54 -6.87 -5.25
C ILE A 9 52.61 -6.60 -6.43
N ILE A 10 52.75 -7.43 -7.46
CA ILE A 10 51.71 -7.62 -8.47
C ILE A 10 50.61 -8.41 -7.77
N LEU A 11 49.53 -7.74 -7.38
CA LEU A 11 48.33 -8.41 -6.87
C LEU A 11 47.57 -9.02 -8.05
N VAL A 12 47.96 -10.23 -8.45
CA VAL A 12 47.16 -11.11 -9.29
C VAL A 12 45.97 -11.58 -8.46
N LEU A 13 44.83 -10.88 -8.56
CA LEU A 13 43.55 -11.39 -8.10
C LEU A 13 42.98 -12.33 -9.16
N VAL A 14 43.50 -13.56 -9.22
CA VAL A 14 42.75 -14.70 -9.75
C VAL A 14 42.11 -15.38 -8.54
N GLY A 15 40.82 -15.17 -8.33
CA GLY A 15 40.11 -15.76 -7.21
C GLY A 15 38.64 -15.36 -7.20
N ALA A 16 37.80 -16.29 -7.64
CA ALA A 16 36.34 -16.20 -7.72
C ALA A 16 35.81 -15.15 -8.70
N CYS A 17 35.74 -15.54 -9.98
CA CYS A 17 34.55 -15.24 -10.75
C CYS A 17 33.38 -15.86 -9.97
N SER A 18 32.80 -15.08 -9.05
CA SER A 18 31.51 -15.39 -8.47
C SER A 18 30.57 -15.44 -9.66
N LYS A 19 30.36 -16.65 -10.14
CA LYS A 19 29.25 -17.05 -10.99
C LYS A 19 28.03 -16.42 -10.32
N VAL A 20 27.61 -15.24 -10.79
CA VAL A 20 26.33 -14.64 -10.46
C VAL A 20 25.30 -15.53 -11.16
N ARG A 21 25.12 -16.71 -10.58
CA ARG A 21 23.84 -17.37 -10.47
C ARG A 21 23.42 -17.07 -9.05
N ALA A 22 23.15 -15.79 -8.79
CA ALA A 22 22.31 -15.45 -7.66
C ALA A 22 20.90 -15.60 -8.19
N ASP A 23 20.12 -16.47 -7.54
CA ASP A 23 18.68 -16.41 -7.50
C ASP A 23 18.20 -14.96 -7.65
N ASP A 24 17.68 -14.60 -8.82
CA ASP A 24 17.00 -13.34 -9.09
C ASP A 24 15.62 -13.43 -8.44
N ASP A 25 15.59 -13.58 -7.12
CA ASP A 25 14.38 -13.48 -6.33
C ASP A 25 14.35 -12.08 -5.69
N LEU A 26 13.36 -11.29 -6.07
CA LEU A 26 13.05 -9.99 -5.49
C LEU A 26 13.04 -10.13 -3.97
N SER A 27 14.01 -9.49 -3.29
CA SER A 27 14.14 -9.64 -1.85
C SER A 27 12.84 -9.23 -1.15
N SER A 28 12.47 -9.92 -0.07
CA SER A 28 11.27 -9.59 0.70
C SER A 28 11.23 -8.12 1.16
N GLY A 29 12.40 -7.49 1.34
CA GLY A 29 12.50 -6.06 1.64
C GLY A 29 12.15 -5.16 0.45
N ALA A 30 12.55 -5.52 -0.77
CA ALA A 30 12.19 -4.78 -1.98
C ALA A 30 10.68 -4.90 -2.29
N VAL A 31 10.10 -6.10 -2.11
CA VAL A 31 8.64 -6.29 -2.23
C VAL A 31 7.89 -5.42 -1.23
N ARG A 32 8.32 -5.35 0.03
CA ARG A 32 7.68 -4.51 1.07
C ARG A 32 7.75 -3.02 0.77
N ARG A 33 8.83 -2.54 0.14
CA ARG A 33 8.93 -1.14 -0.28
C ARG A 33 8.01 -0.84 -1.46
N PHE A 34 7.91 -1.77 -2.40
CA PHE A 34 6.98 -1.64 -3.52
C PHE A 34 5.52 -1.67 -3.04
N ASP A 35 5.18 -2.60 -2.16
CA ASP A 35 3.88 -2.65 -1.47
C ASP A 35 3.55 -1.30 -0.79
N ARG A 36 4.49 -0.76 -0.02
CA ARG A 36 4.33 0.58 0.59
C ARG A 36 4.14 1.68 -0.44
N PHE A 37 4.91 1.68 -1.53
CA PHE A 37 4.72 2.64 -2.62
C PHE A 37 3.31 2.56 -3.19
N LEU A 38 2.78 1.34 -3.41
CA LEU A 38 1.42 1.13 -3.91
C LEU A 38 0.37 1.59 -2.89
N ASP A 39 0.61 1.41 -1.60
CA ASP A 39 -0.24 1.96 -0.54
C ASP A 39 -0.28 3.49 -0.55
N ASP A 40 0.86 4.16 -0.80
CA ASP A 40 0.96 5.62 -0.87
C ASP A 40 0.42 6.17 -2.21
N HIS A 41 0.38 5.33 -3.25
CA HIS A 41 -0.06 5.68 -4.60
C HIS A 41 -1.26 4.82 -5.03
N PRO A 42 -2.45 5.02 -4.44
CA PRO A 42 -3.60 4.13 -4.62
C PRO A 42 -4.12 4.09 -6.07
N TRP A 43 -3.93 5.16 -6.84
CA TRP A 43 -4.27 5.18 -8.27
C TRP A 43 -3.34 4.30 -9.08
N VAL A 44 -2.03 4.42 -8.82
CA VAL A 44 -1.03 3.58 -9.47
C VAL A 44 -1.23 2.12 -9.10
N ALA A 45 -1.46 1.84 -7.81
CA ALA A 45 -1.76 0.49 -7.34
C ALA A 45 -2.93 -0.14 -8.08
N ARG A 46 -4.03 0.60 -8.22
CA ARG A 46 -5.24 0.14 -8.92
C ARG A 46 -4.99 -0.12 -10.40
N ASP A 47 -4.34 0.81 -11.08
CA ASP A 47 -4.01 0.69 -12.49
C ASP A 47 -3.13 -0.55 -12.71
N LEU A 48 -2.10 -0.75 -11.88
CA LEU A 48 -1.25 -1.95 -11.89
C LEU A 48 -1.98 -3.23 -11.47
N GLN A 49 -3.02 -3.15 -10.63
CA GLN A 49 -3.83 -4.29 -10.23
C GLN A 49 -4.73 -4.76 -11.39
N ARG A 50 -5.23 -3.82 -12.18
CA ARG A 50 -6.04 -4.08 -13.38
C ARG A 50 -5.17 -4.56 -14.53
N ASP A 51 -4.03 -3.91 -14.73
CA ASP A 51 -3.06 -4.24 -15.76
C ASP A 51 -1.62 -4.07 -15.24
N PRO A 52 -1.02 -5.16 -14.75
CA PRO A 52 0.36 -5.16 -14.26
C PRO A 52 1.39 -4.72 -15.29
N THR A 53 1.08 -4.82 -16.59
CA THR A 53 2.04 -4.50 -17.66
C THR A 53 2.31 -2.99 -17.78
N LEU A 54 1.40 -2.15 -17.26
CA LEU A 54 1.58 -0.70 -17.17
C LEU A 54 2.86 -0.29 -16.42
N ALA A 55 3.37 -1.14 -15.52
CA ALA A 55 4.64 -0.89 -14.85
C ALA A 55 5.86 -0.84 -15.79
N ASN A 56 5.71 -1.33 -17.03
CA ASN A 56 6.73 -1.29 -18.07
C ASN A 56 6.34 -0.40 -19.27
N ASP A 57 5.16 0.22 -19.24
CA ASP A 57 4.70 1.09 -20.32
C ASP A 57 5.33 2.48 -20.17
N ASP A 58 6.14 2.88 -21.15
CA ASP A 58 6.89 4.15 -21.07
C ASP A 58 5.96 5.37 -20.98
N ARG A 59 4.81 5.33 -21.66
CA ARG A 59 3.83 6.43 -21.60
C ARG A 59 3.21 6.54 -20.22
N TYR A 60 2.84 5.41 -19.62
CA TYR A 60 2.32 5.36 -18.26
C TYR A 60 3.38 5.84 -17.25
N LEU A 61 4.63 5.43 -17.40
CA LEU A 61 5.72 5.91 -16.54
C LEU A 61 5.98 7.42 -16.68
N ASP A 62 5.80 7.99 -17.86
CA ASP A 62 5.91 9.44 -18.08
C ASP A 62 4.74 10.22 -17.46
N GLU A 63 3.52 9.66 -17.53
CA GLU A 63 2.34 10.21 -16.86
C GLU A 63 2.42 10.05 -15.32
N HIS A 64 3.12 9.02 -14.83
CA HIS A 64 3.29 8.68 -13.42
C HIS A 64 4.75 8.78 -12.97
N ARG A 65 5.28 10.01 -12.94
CA ARG A 65 6.69 10.27 -12.57
C ARG A 65 7.12 9.63 -11.25
N SER A 66 6.25 9.59 -10.24
CA SER A 66 6.60 8.98 -8.95
C SER A 66 6.84 7.47 -9.04
N LEU A 67 6.11 6.75 -9.90
CA LEU A 67 6.40 5.35 -10.20
C LEU A 67 7.74 5.23 -10.94
N ARG A 68 8.00 6.11 -11.92
CA ARG A 68 9.27 6.09 -12.66
C ARG A 68 10.48 6.31 -11.74
N GLU A 69 10.41 7.33 -10.89
CA GLU A 69 11.44 7.65 -9.90
C GLU A 69 11.66 6.48 -8.92
N PHE A 70 10.57 5.86 -8.43
CA PHE A 70 10.66 4.66 -7.60
C PHE A 70 11.40 3.51 -8.32
N LEU A 71 11.06 3.25 -9.59
CA LEU A 71 11.69 2.18 -10.36
C LEU A 71 13.16 2.46 -10.73
N GLU A 72 13.55 3.74 -10.81
CA GLU A 72 14.94 4.17 -10.98
C GLU A 72 15.74 3.98 -9.68
N GLU A 73 15.16 4.31 -8.52
CA GLU A 73 15.77 4.11 -7.20
C GLU A 73 15.91 2.63 -6.83
N TYR A 74 14.95 1.80 -7.26
CA TYR A 74 14.91 0.36 -6.98
C TYR A 74 15.08 -0.48 -8.26
N PRO A 75 16.29 -0.53 -8.86
CA PRO A 75 16.53 -1.22 -10.13
C PRO A 75 16.26 -2.74 -10.06
N GLY A 76 16.30 -3.33 -8.86
CA GLY A 76 15.89 -4.72 -8.64
C GLY A 76 14.39 -4.96 -8.87
N VAL A 77 13.54 -4.06 -8.35
CA VAL A 77 12.08 -4.13 -8.58
C VAL A 77 11.77 -3.92 -10.06
N ARG A 78 12.42 -2.95 -10.70
CA ARG A 78 12.26 -2.68 -12.14
C ARG A 78 12.66 -3.87 -13.02
N ARG A 79 13.76 -4.55 -12.69
CA ARG A 79 14.20 -5.74 -13.43
C ARG A 79 13.15 -6.85 -13.37
N GLU A 80 12.61 -7.11 -12.19
CA GLU A 80 11.60 -8.14 -11.95
C GLU A 80 10.26 -7.81 -12.61
N LEU A 81 9.81 -6.56 -12.54
CA LEU A 81 8.60 -6.11 -13.24
C LEU A 81 8.73 -6.29 -14.77
N ARG A 82 9.92 -6.13 -15.33
CA ARG A 82 10.18 -6.40 -16.76
C ARG A 82 10.14 -7.88 -17.11
N GLN A 83 10.44 -8.76 -16.16
CA GLN A 83 10.45 -10.20 -16.36
C GLN A 83 9.05 -10.79 -16.19
N ASP A 84 8.40 -10.53 -15.05
CA ASP A 84 7.03 -10.96 -14.77
C ASP A 84 6.34 -9.94 -13.83
N PRO A 85 5.61 -8.96 -14.40
CA PRO A 85 4.93 -7.96 -13.58
C PRO A 85 3.82 -8.59 -12.73
N TYR A 86 3.17 -9.64 -13.22
CA TYR A 86 2.13 -10.34 -12.46
C TYR A 86 2.72 -11.03 -11.23
N ALA A 87 3.91 -11.62 -11.31
CA ALA A 87 4.57 -12.23 -10.16
C ALA A 87 4.90 -11.21 -9.08
N VAL A 88 5.44 -10.06 -9.47
CA VAL A 88 5.77 -8.98 -8.53
C VAL A 88 4.52 -8.46 -7.83
N LEU A 89 3.44 -8.18 -8.57
CA LEU A 89 2.18 -7.71 -7.97
C LEU A 89 1.54 -8.77 -7.08
N ARG A 90 1.58 -10.06 -7.46
CA ARG A 90 1.12 -11.16 -6.58
C ARG A 90 1.92 -11.21 -5.27
N ARG A 91 3.24 -11.02 -5.33
CA ARG A 91 4.11 -11.00 -4.14
C ARG A 91 3.79 -9.79 -3.25
N ALA A 92 3.61 -8.60 -3.84
CA ALA A 92 3.18 -7.40 -3.12
C ALA A 92 1.84 -7.64 -2.41
N HIS A 93 0.83 -8.15 -3.12
CA HIS A 93 -0.46 -8.49 -2.50
C HIS A 93 -0.38 -9.56 -1.40
N ARG A 94 0.58 -10.50 -1.46
CA ARG A 94 0.80 -11.44 -0.34
C ARG A 94 1.34 -10.71 0.87
N VAL A 95 2.31 -9.82 0.69
CA VAL A 95 2.88 -8.97 1.75
C VAL A 95 1.79 -8.07 2.36
N GLU A 96 0.93 -7.49 1.52
CA GLU A 96 -0.25 -6.74 1.94
C GLU A 96 -1.18 -7.60 2.81
N ARG A 97 -1.54 -8.81 2.35
CA ARG A 97 -2.42 -9.74 3.08
C ARG A 97 -1.83 -10.24 4.38
N GLU A 98 -0.53 -10.46 4.44
CA GLU A 98 0.19 -10.81 5.67
C GLU A 98 0.10 -9.65 6.67
N GLN A 99 0.29 -8.40 6.23
CA GLN A 99 0.08 -7.22 7.07
C GLN A 99 -1.38 -7.04 7.51
N ARG A 100 -2.35 -7.45 6.69
CA ARG A 100 -3.79 -7.43 7.03
C ARG A 100 -4.18 -8.45 8.07
N ARG A 101 -3.59 -9.66 8.07
CA ARG A 101 -3.91 -10.71 9.06
C ARG A 101 -3.62 -10.25 10.49
N ASP A 102 -2.67 -9.33 10.65
CA ASP A 102 -2.32 -8.72 11.93
C ASP A 102 -3.18 -7.47 12.27
N ARG A 103 -4.10 -7.06 11.38
CA ARG A 103 -4.89 -5.82 11.48
C ARG A 103 -6.38 -6.10 11.22
N GLU A 104 -7.06 -6.69 12.19
CA GLU A 104 -8.52 -6.58 12.27
C GLU A 104 -8.89 -5.09 12.40
N ILE A 105 -9.96 -4.63 11.73
CA ILE A 105 -10.48 -3.27 11.93
C ILE A 105 -10.83 -3.14 13.40
N THR A 106 -9.98 -2.44 14.14
CA THR A 106 -10.14 -2.30 15.57
C THR A 106 -11.35 -1.44 15.88
N ARG A 107 -11.87 -1.56 17.11
CA ARG A 107 -12.93 -0.65 17.58
C ARG A 107 -12.50 0.82 17.48
N ASP A 108 -11.21 1.10 17.67
CA ASP A 108 -10.64 2.44 17.61
C ASP A 108 -10.59 2.98 16.18
N GLU A 109 -10.21 2.16 15.19
CA GLU A 109 -10.28 2.51 13.76
C GLU A 109 -11.72 2.85 13.35
N MET A 110 -12.69 2.02 13.76
CA MET A 110 -14.11 2.29 13.50
C MET A 110 -14.59 3.58 14.17
N GLN A 111 -14.12 3.88 15.38
CA GLN A 111 -14.45 5.13 16.07
C GLN A 111 -13.88 6.36 15.36
N ARG A 112 -12.64 6.27 14.87
CA ARG A 112 -11.99 7.36 14.11
C ARG A 112 -12.75 7.65 12.83
N PHE A 113 -13.15 6.60 12.11
CA PHE A 113 -13.96 6.71 10.91
C PHE A 113 -15.34 7.31 11.18
N ASP A 114 -16.04 6.82 12.22
CA ASP A 114 -17.33 7.38 12.62
C ASP A 114 -17.22 8.88 12.95
N ARG A 115 -16.20 9.26 13.72
CA ARG A 115 -15.92 10.67 14.03
C ARG A 115 -15.68 11.48 12.76
N PHE A 116 -14.81 11.00 11.88
CA PHE A 116 -14.52 11.66 10.61
C PHE A 116 -15.81 11.93 9.81
N LEU A 117 -16.70 10.93 9.72
CA LEU A 117 -17.97 11.05 8.99
C LEU A 117 -19.00 11.95 9.70
N ARG A 118 -18.96 12.08 11.03
CA ARG A 118 -19.75 13.10 11.75
C ARG A 118 -19.29 14.51 11.40
N ASP A 119 -17.98 14.72 11.31
CA ASP A 119 -17.40 16.01 10.94
C ASP A 119 -17.56 16.32 9.44
N HIS A 120 -17.76 15.29 8.61
CA HIS A 120 -17.96 15.38 7.16
C HIS A 120 -19.31 14.77 6.74
N PRO A 121 -20.45 15.39 7.10
CA PRO A 121 -21.77 14.81 6.87
C PRO A 121 -22.11 14.60 5.39
N GLY A 122 -21.52 15.41 4.48
CA GLY A 122 -21.65 15.19 3.03
C GLY A 122 -21.04 13.85 2.60
N VAL A 123 -19.82 13.56 3.06
CA VAL A 123 -19.15 12.28 2.77
C VAL A 123 -19.93 11.11 3.36
N ALA A 124 -20.47 11.29 4.58
CA ALA A 124 -21.30 10.29 5.23
C ALA A 124 -22.58 9.99 4.45
N TYR A 125 -23.24 11.03 3.92
CA TYR A 125 -24.43 10.90 3.10
C TYR A 125 -24.13 10.14 1.81
N ASP A 126 -23.09 10.56 1.10
CA ASP A 126 -22.69 9.98 -0.18
C ASP A 126 -22.27 8.51 -0.02
N LEU A 127 -21.49 8.16 1.01
CA LEU A 127 -21.09 6.77 1.26
C LEU A 127 -22.26 5.87 1.67
N ARG A 128 -23.33 6.40 2.28
CA ARG A 128 -24.55 5.62 2.54
C ARG A 128 -25.33 5.37 1.26
N ALA A 129 -25.39 6.37 0.39
CA ALA A 129 -26.08 6.27 -0.89
C ALA A 129 -25.33 5.33 -1.86
N ASP A 130 -24.02 5.48 -1.96
CA ASP A 130 -23.14 4.67 -2.79
C ASP A 130 -21.77 4.43 -2.12
N PRO A 131 -21.63 3.31 -1.40
CA PRO A 131 -20.35 2.89 -0.81
C PRO A 131 -19.21 2.74 -1.83
N SER A 132 -19.51 2.55 -3.12
CA SER A 132 -18.48 2.38 -4.16
C SER A 132 -17.72 3.68 -4.45
N LEU A 133 -18.19 4.83 -3.95
CA LEU A 133 -17.51 6.12 -4.10
C LEU A 133 -16.11 6.16 -3.50
N VAL A 134 -15.80 5.31 -2.52
CA VAL A 134 -14.41 5.14 -2.03
C VAL A 134 -13.45 4.67 -3.12
N ASN A 135 -13.98 4.08 -4.19
CA ASN A 135 -13.25 3.63 -5.35
C ASN A 135 -13.29 4.64 -6.52
N SER A 136 -13.96 5.79 -6.37
CA SER A 136 -14.09 6.79 -7.44
C SER A 136 -12.97 7.83 -7.37
N ARG A 137 -12.26 8.02 -8.48
CA ARG A 137 -11.19 9.04 -8.61
C ARG A 137 -11.72 10.45 -8.56
N GLY A 138 -12.86 10.71 -9.20
CA GLY A 138 -13.52 12.01 -9.14
C GLY A 138 -13.88 12.33 -7.70
N TYR A 139 -14.57 11.40 -7.03
CA TYR A 139 -15.02 11.59 -5.66
C TYR A 139 -13.85 11.81 -4.67
N LEU A 140 -12.83 10.97 -4.69
CA LEU A 140 -11.65 11.18 -3.82
C LEU A 140 -10.83 12.43 -4.22
N GLY A 141 -10.95 12.89 -5.46
CA GLY A 141 -10.36 14.16 -5.91
C GLY A 141 -11.11 15.37 -5.34
N ASP A 142 -12.44 15.32 -5.36
CA ASP A 142 -13.34 16.37 -4.85
C ASP A 142 -13.40 16.39 -3.31
N HIS A 143 -13.05 15.27 -2.66
CA HIS A 143 -13.02 15.11 -1.20
C HIS A 143 -11.60 14.84 -0.67
N PRO A 144 -10.67 15.83 -0.72
CA PRO A 144 -9.28 15.64 -0.32
C PRO A 144 -9.14 15.23 1.15
N ALA A 145 -9.96 15.77 2.05
CA ALA A 145 -9.93 15.38 3.47
C ALA A 145 -10.27 13.89 3.67
N PHE A 146 -11.19 13.34 2.86
CA PHE A 146 -11.53 11.92 2.91
C PHE A 146 -10.42 11.05 2.31
N ARG A 147 -9.85 11.48 1.19
CA ARG A 147 -8.68 10.83 0.59
C ARG A 147 -7.51 10.77 1.57
N ASP A 148 -7.20 11.87 2.23
CA ASP A 148 -6.09 11.96 3.17
C ASP A 148 -6.38 11.13 4.44
N PHE A 149 -7.62 11.11 4.93
CA PHE A 149 -8.03 10.20 6.01
C PHE A 149 -7.78 8.73 5.63
N LEU A 150 -8.18 8.32 4.42
CA LEU A 150 -7.95 6.95 3.93
C LEU A 150 -6.46 6.66 3.70
N HIS A 151 -5.67 7.67 3.34
CA HIS A 151 -4.22 7.54 3.23
C HIS A 151 -3.62 7.10 4.57
N ASP A 152 -3.96 7.83 5.64
CA ASP A 152 -3.42 7.60 6.98
C ASP A 152 -3.93 6.33 7.66
N HIS A 153 -5.09 5.82 7.22
CA HIS A 153 -5.73 4.62 7.75
C HIS A 153 -5.74 3.51 6.70
N ALA A 154 -4.54 3.04 6.31
CA ALA A 154 -4.36 2.08 5.22
C ALA A 154 -5.21 0.79 5.38
N ALA A 155 -5.30 0.24 6.58
CA ALA A 155 -6.12 -0.96 6.85
C ALA A 155 -7.61 -0.69 6.63
N LEU A 156 -8.10 0.47 7.05
CA LEU A 156 -9.48 0.89 6.84
C LEU A 156 -9.77 1.13 5.37
N ARG A 157 -8.91 1.89 4.68
CA ARG A 157 -9.02 2.15 3.24
C ARG A 157 -9.13 0.86 2.46
N GLN A 158 -8.25 -0.08 2.74
CA GLN A 158 -8.22 -1.39 2.11
C GLN A 158 -9.53 -2.16 2.30
N GLU A 159 -10.03 -2.28 3.54
CA GLU A 159 -11.31 -2.95 3.80
C GLU A 159 -12.49 -2.21 3.13
N LEU A 160 -12.46 -0.88 3.11
CA LEU A 160 -13.45 -0.05 2.42
C LEU A 160 -13.43 -0.28 0.91
N GLN A 161 -12.26 -0.40 0.30
CA GLN A 161 -12.10 -0.57 -1.15
C GLN A 161 -12.49 -1.99 -1.60
N ASP A 162 -12.13 -3.01 -0.82
CA ASP A 162 -12.42 -4.41 -1.13
C ASP A 162 -13.89 -4.75 -0.90
N ASN A 163 -14.47 -4.27 0.20
CA ASN A 163 -15.82 -4.65 0.63
C ASN A 163 -16.65 -3.41 1.05
N PRO A 164 -16.84 -2.41 0.17
CA PRO A 164 -17.41 -1.11 0.52
C PRO A 164 -18.79 -1.24 1.16
N TYR A 165 -19.68 -2.01 0.54
CA TYR A 165 -21.03 -2.22 1.05
C TYR A 165 -21.07 -2.95 2.39
N ALA A 166 -20.20 -3.96 2.59
CA ALA A 166 -20.19 -4.72 3.84
C ALA A 166 -19.64 -3.86 4.99
N PHE A 167 -18.63 -3.04 4.70
CA PHE A 167 -18.07 -2.12 5.68
C PHE A 167 -19.06 -1.03 6.06
N VAL A 168 -19.67 -0.31 5.10
CA VAL A 168 -20.62 0.77 5.40
C VAL A 168 -21.78 0.27 6.26
N ARG A 169 -22.36 -0.89 5.95
CA ARG A 169 -23.39 -1.52 6.81
C ARG A 169 -22.89 -1.79 8.23
N ARG A 170 -21.62 -2.19 8.39
CA ARG A 170 -21.01 -2.44 9.70
C ARG A 170 -20.83 -1.13 10.47
N TRP A 171 -20.37 -0.08 9.80
CA TRP A 171 -20.27 1.25 10.36
C TRP A 171 -21.63 1.81 10.78
N GLU A 172 -22.68 1.70 9.97
CA GLU A 172 -24.02 2.19 10.34
C GLU A 172 -24.53 1.56 11.64
N ARG A 173 -24.33 0.25 11.82
CA ARG A 173 -24.65 -0.44 13.08
C ARG A 173 -23.79 0.03 14.26
N TYR A 174 -22.57 0.48 13.99
CA TYR A 174 -21.71 1.09 15.01
C TYR A 174 -22.24 2.48 15.37
N ALA A 175 -22.45 3.35 14.38
CA ALA A 175 -22.91 4.74 14.54
C ALA A 175 -24.24 4.80 15.31
N HIS A 176 -25.21 3.96 14.93
CA HIS A 176 -26.50 3.87 15.60
C HIS A 176 -26.36 3.53 17.10
N ARG A 177 -25.47 2.58 17.44
CA ARG A 177 -25.20 2.21 18.85
C ARG A 177 -24.43 3.27 19.62
N ALA A 178 -23.57 4.03 18.94
CA ALA A 178 -22.84 5.14 19.55
C ALA A 178 -23.77 6.30 19.91
N ASP A 179 -24.80 6.56 19.10
CA ASP A 179 -25.79 7.62 19.36
C ASP A 179 -26.86 7.19 20.38
N HIS A 180 -27.13 5.89 20.48
CA HIS A 180 -28.06 5.31 21.45
C HIS A 180 -27.31 4.33 22.36
N PRO A 181 -26.48 4.83 23.30
CA PRO A 181 -25.86 3.96 24.28
C PRO A 181 -26.98 3.32 25.10
N ASP A 182 -27.10 1.99 25.03
CA ASP A 182 -28.12 1.24 25.75
C ASP A 182 -28.17 1.67 27.23
N THR A 183 -29.19 2.44 27.62
CA THR A 183 -29.40 2.85 29.02
C THR A 183 -30.05 1.73 29.84
N LYS A 184 -29.77 0.45 29.53
CA LYS A 184 -30.25 -0.70 30.29
C LYS A 184 -29.19 -1.13 31.30
N GLY A 185 -29.06 -0.35 32.37
CA GLY A 185 -28.15 -0.65 33.48
C GLY A 185 -28.27 0.23 34.72
N ALA A 186 -29.25 1.13 34.81
CA ALA A 186 -29.46 1.96 36.00
C ALA A 186 -30.91 1.80 36.49
N GLY A 187 -31.19 0.70 37.17
CA GLY A 187 -32.47 0.49 37.83
C GLY A 187 -32.71 -0.94 38.25
N HIS A 188 -32.14 -1.33 39.39
CA HIS A 188 -32.85 -1.95 40.53
C HIS A 188 -31.83 -2.09 41.68
N ARG A 189 -32.01 -1.26 42.71
CA ARG A 189 -31.64 -1.57 44.09
C ARG A 189 -32.78 -2.39 44.69
#